data_AF-T2MIC7-F1
#
_entry.id   AF-T2MIC7-F1
#
_cell.length_a   1.000
_cell.length_b   1.000
_cell.length_c   1.000
_cell.angle_alpha   90.00
_cell.angle_beta   90.00
_cell.angle_gamma   90.00
#
_symmetry.space_group_name_H-M   'P 1'
#
loop_
_entity.id
_entity.type
_entity.pdbx_description
1 polymer ?
#
loop_
_entity_poly.entity_id
_entity_poly.type
_entity_poly.pdbx_seq_one_letter_code
_entity_poly.pdbx_strand_id
1 'polypeptide(L)'
;MIAKWKIFRRPIKATPKNMENIVKTAICLHNYLRLNDSIHYAPSGFADLETKFGELIPGDWRKIALKEKESNKEVSTVTKYLNRMEKHGNTNSTVKIIVNAMTANPTKLWEKLYVHQKKVQKKLNALDFTAVKPRIKDHTRFVLISDTHNKTKQLDLPEGDVLIHAGDFSNVGKVEEIDHFNEFLNQHKNKYKHIIVISGNHELSFDPITFAKNSTNMYKTNLIGSTEIKKRLKNCTYIEDEALYINGFKIYGSPWQPEFGGWAYNLERGEKCLEKWNMIPDDTDILITHGPPLGYGDCCSSGLRAGCAELLSSIQLRKKPKLHVFGHIHEAYGVWTDGTTTFVNASICDLQYKPSHLPIIVDLKTPIVQHN
;
A
#
# COMPACT_ATOMS: atom_id res chain seq x y z
N MET A 1 18.31 19.10 23.26
CA MET A 1 16.92 19.09 23.78
C MET A 1 15.89 19.80 22.88
N ILE A 2 16.12 21.03 22.40
CA ILE A 2 15.15 21.83 21.61
C ILE A 2 14.66 21.11 20.32
N ALA A 3 15.52 20.30 19.69
CA ALA A 3 15.16 19.51 18.52
C ALA A 3 14.06 18.46 18.80
N LYS A 4 13.96 17.93 20.02
CA LYS A 4 12.98 16.89 20.41
C LYS A 4 11.80 17.45 21.20
N TRP A 5 12.04 18.44 22.04
CA TRP A 5 11.04 18.98 22.96
C TRP A 5 10.48 20.31 22.42
N LYS A 6 9.30 20.25 21.81
CA LYS A 6 8.62 21.44 21.24
C LYS A 6 8.38 22.55 22.26
N ILE A 7 8.23 22.21 23.55
CA ILE A 7 7.99 23.18 24.63
C ILE A 7 9.12 24.22 24.76
N PHE A 8 10.37 23.83 24.50
CA PHE A 8 11.52 24.74 24.56
C PHE A 8 11.72 25.58 23.28
N ARG A 9 10.84 25.44 22.29
CA ARG A 9 10.91 26.20 21.04
C ARG A 9 10.20 27.56 21.11
N ARG A 10 9.54 27.87 22.23
CA ARG A 10 8.87 29.15 22.49
C ARG A 10 9.22 29.65 23.89
N PRO A 11 9.16 30.97 24.13
CA PRO A 11 9.28 31.51 25.48
C PRO A 11 8.22 30.89 26.40
N ILE A 12 8.67 30.38 27.54
CA ILE A 12 7.78 29.81 28.56
C ILE A 12 7.62 30.87 29.65
N LYS A 13 6.40 31.35 29.85
CA LYS A 13 6.08 32.27 30.95
C LYS A 13 5.83 31.45 32.22
N ALA A 14 6.86 31.32 33.06
CA ALA A 14 6.77 30.63 34.34
C ALA A 14 7.68 31.29 35.38
N THR A 15 7.40 31.05 36.67
CA THR A 15 8.26 31.48 37.77
C THR A 15 9.61 30.73 37.72
N PRO A 16 10.70 31.28 38.29
CA PRO A 16 12.01 30.62 38.30
C PRO A 16 11.96 29.18 38.83
N LYS A 17 11.21 28.95 39.93
CA LYS A 17 11.02 27.61 40.51
C LYS A 17 10.32 26.63 39.57
N ASN A 18 9.30 27.09 38.84
CA ASN A 18 8.61 26.25 37.86
C ASN A 18 9.46 26.01 36.62
N MET A 19 10.27 26.98 36.19
CA MET A 19 11.22 26.80 35.10
C MET A 19 12.28 25.75 35.44
N GLU A 20 12.81 25.77 36.66
CA GLU A 20 13.76 24.76 37.13
C GLU A 20 13.14 23.35 37.09
N ASN A 21 11.89 23.21 37.56
CA ASN A 21 11.17 21.94 37.49
C ASN A 21 10.95 21.47 36.04
N ILE A 22 10.53 22.36 35.13
CA ILE A 22 10.32 22.03 33.71
C ILE A 22 11.61 21.51 33.09
N VAL A 23 12.75 22.16 33.36
CA VAL A 23 14.05 21.74 32.84
C VAL A 23 14.46 20.39 33.43
N LYS A 24 14.35 20.21 34.75
CA LYS A 24 14.66 18.94 35.42
C LYS A 24 13.82 17.79 34.88
N THR A 25 12.51 17.97 34.75
CA THR A 25 11.60 16.95 34.20
C THR A 25 11.98 16.59 32.77
N ALA A 26 12.29 17.56 31.91
CA ALA A 26 12.69 17.28 30.55
C ALA A 26 14.02 16.52 30.45
N ILE A 27 14.97 16.78 31.36
CA ILE A 27 16.24 16.04 31.46
C ILE A 27 15.98 14.61 31.92
N CYS A 28 15.18 14.42 32.98
CA CYS A 28 14.82 13.09 33.47
C CYS A 28 14.14 12.25 32.37
N LEU A 29 13.20 12.86 31.64
CA LEU A 29 12.48 12.19 30.57
C LEU A 29 13.37 11.94 29.34
N HIS A 30 14.27 12.87 29.01
CA HIS A 30 15.29 12.67 27.98
C HIS A 30 16.19 11.48 28.31
N ASN A 31 16.68 11.38 29.54
CA ASN A 31 17.53 10.28 29.99
C ASN A 31 16.77 8.95 29.99
N TYR A 32 15.52 8.95 30.48
CA TYR A 32 14.67 7.76 30.46
C TYR A 32 14.45 7.25 29.03
N LEU A 33 14.10 8.13 28.09
CA LEU A 33 13.89 7.75 26.68
C LEU A 33 15.20 7.35 25.98
N ARG A 34 16.33 7.95 26.35
CA ARG A 34 17.65 7.54 25.86
C ARG A 34 18.05 6.14 26.32
N LEU A 35 17.60 5.69 27.49
CA LEU A 35 17.92 4.37 28.02
C LEU A 35 16.94 3.29 27.54
N ASN A 36 15.65 3.63 27.45
CA ASN A 36 14.58 2.65 27.19
C ASN A 36 14.08 2.62 25.75
N ASP A 37 14.38 3.67 24.97
CA ASP A 37 13.93 3.80 23.57
C ASP A 37 14.96 4.56 22.72
N SER A 38 16.24 4.20 22.85
CA SER A 38 17.34 4.94 22.24
C SER A 38 17.25 4.99 20.71
N ILE A 39 16.81 3.88 20.09
CA ILE A 39 16.75 3.68 18.64
C ILE A 39 15.72 4.64 18.01
N HIS A 40 14.55 4.83 18.63
CA HIS A 40 13.53 5.75 18.09
C HIS A 40 13.72 7.18 18.62
N TYR A 41 14.09 7.34 19.89
CA TYR A 41 14.22 8.65 20.52
C TYR A 41 15.44 9.43 20.04
N ALA A 42 16.60 8.79 19.86
CA ALA A 42 17.84 9.42 19.45
C ALA A 42 18.71 8.43 18.63
N PRO A 43 18.32 8.15 17.36
CA PRO A 43 19.01 7.18 16.51
C PRO A 43 20.48 7.52 16.30
N SER A 44 21.26 6.55 15.81
CA SER A 44 22.68 6.76 15.48
C SER A 44 22.85 7.96 14.54
N GLY A 45 23.83 8.81 14.83
CA GLY A 45 24.06 10.07 14.11
C GLY A 45 23.15 11.24 14.50
N PHE A 46 22.21 11.06 15.44
CA PHE A 46 21.30 12.14 15.86
C PHE A 46 22.00 13.25 16.67
N ALA A 47 22.84 12.88 17.64
CA ALA A 47 23.62 13.81 18.47
C ALA A 47 25.02 14.01 17.88
N ASP A 48 25.71 15.05 18.34
CA ASP A 48 27.11 15.28 17.95
C ASP A 48 27.99 14.15 18.49
N LEU A 49 28.99 13.76 17.71
CA LEU A 49 29.95 12.75 18.09
C LEU A 49 31.34 13.39 18.08
N GLU A 50 32.05 13.34 19.20
CA GLU A 50 33.46 13.69 19.25
C GLU A 50 34.30 12.45 18.99
N THR A 51 35.19 12.50 18.00
CA THR A 51 36.08 11.38 17.69
C THR A 51 37.21 11.29 18.72
N LYS A 52 37.89 10.15 18.76
CA LYS A 52 39.09 9.94 19.60
C LYS A 52 40.25 10.90 19.31
N PHE A 53 40.16 11.69 18.24
CA PHE A 53 41.13 12.71 17.85
C PHE A 53 40.65 14.15 18.16
N GLY A 54 39.53 14.29 18.89
CA GLY A 54 38.94 15.59 19.25
C GLY A 54 38.15 16.26 18.12
N GLU A 55 37.85 15.56 17.03
CA GLU A 55 37.07 16.11 15.93
C GLU A 55 35.58 15.98 16.21
N LEU A 56 34.82 17.07 16.04
CA LEU A 56 33.37 17.08 16.22
C LEU A 56 32.64 16.74 14.93
N ILE A 57 31.90 15.64 14.91
CA ILE A 57 30.98 15.24 13.84
C ILE A 57 29.58 15.79 14.17
N PRO A 58 29.01 16.71 13.35
CA PRO A 58 27.70 17.31 13.63
C PRO A 58 26.55 16.29 13.50
N GLY A 59 25.72 16.19 14.53
CA GLY A 59 24.52 15.36 14.52
C GLY A 59 23.35 15.91 13.71
N ASP A 60 22.48 15.01 13.28
CA ASP A 60 21.30 15.27 12.45
C ASP A 60 20.22 16.16 13.10
N TRP A 61 20.31 16.41 14.42
CA TRP A 61 19.39 17.30 15.13
C TRP A 61 19.32 18.72 14.51
N ARG A 62 20.38 19.17 13.83
CA ARG A 62 20.44 20.46 13.12
C ARG A 62 19.51 20.52 11.90
N LYS A 63 19.28 19.40 11.20
CA LYS A 63 18.38 19.33 10.03
C LYS A 63 16.91 19.54 10.42
N ILE A 64 16.55 19.30 11.68
CA ILE A 64 15.21 19.55 12.23
C ILE A 64 14.99 21.04 12.47
N ALA A 65 16.03 21.77 12.89
CA ALA A 65 15.94 23.21 13.15
C ALA A 65 15.83 24.06 11.87
N LEU A 66 16.35 23.57 10.73
CA LEU A 66 16.39 24.31 9.47
C LEU A 66 15.15 24.11 8.58
N LYS A 67 14.49 22.93 8.63
CA LYS A 67 13.38 22.55 7.72
C LYS A 67 12.05 23.32 7.89
N GLU A 68 11.83 24.04 8.99
CA GLU A 68 10.54 24.71 9.26
C GLU A 68 10.41 26.13 8.68
N LYS A 69 11.52 26.79 8.30
CA LYS A 69 11.45 28.12 7.65
C LYS A 69 10.95 28.04 6.20
N GLU A 70 11.22 26.93 5.51
CA GLU A 70 10.80 26.73 4.11
C GLU A 70 9.40 26.12 4.01
N SER A 71 9.01 25.24 4.94
CA SER A 71 7.72 24.54 4.90
C SER A 71 6.48 25.43 5.10
N ASN A 72 6.62 26.60 5.73
CA ASN A 72 5.48 27.49 5.99
C ASN A 72 5.04 28.30 4.76
N LYS A 73 5.87 28.40 3.71
CA LYS A 73 5.48 29.08 2.46
C LYS A 73 4.67 28.18 1.52
N GLU A 74 4.97 26.88 1.45
CA GLU A 74 4.36 25.97 0.48
C GLU A 74 2.98 25.42 0.92
N VAL A 75 2.78 25.22 2.23
CA VAL A 75 1.48 24.76 2.77
C VAL A 75 0.36 25.78 2.48
N SER A 76 0.68 27.07 2.45
CA SER A 76 -0.24 28.15 2.07
C SER A 76 -0.77 27.99 0.63
N THR A 77 0.05 27.47 -0.28
CA THR A 77 -0.29 27.36 -1.71
C THR A 77 -1.21 26.16 -1.98
N VAL A 78 -0.97 25.02 -1.32
CA VAL A 78 -1.79 23.80 -1.46
C VAL A 78 -3.17 23.99 -0.83
N THR A 79 -3.25 24.62 0.35
CA THR A 79 -4.55 24.91 1.00
C THR A 79 -5.36 25.94 0.18
N LYS A 80 -4.71 26.93 -0.46
CA LYS A 80 -5.39 27.84 -1.39
C LYS A 80 -5.92 27.12 -2.63
N TYR A 81 -5.22 26.11 -3.13
CA TYR A 81 -5.65 25.33 -4.31
C TYR A 81 -6.87 24.45 -3.99
N LEU A 82 -6.86 23.73 -2.87
CA LEU A 82 -7.97 22.89 -2.42
C LEU A 82 -9.24 23.71 -2.13
N ASN A 83 -9.11 24.86 -1.46
CA ASN A 83 -10.24 25.74 -1.16
C ASN A 83 -10.83 26.44 -2.40
N ARG A 84 -10.07 26.56 -3.50
CA ARG A 84 -10.55 27.17 -4.75
C ARG A 84 -11.36 26.19 -5.60
N MET A 85 -11.08 24.88 -5.50
CA MET A 85 -11.80 23.83 -6.22
C MET A 85 -13.17 23.52 -5.60
N GLU A 86 -13.35 23.71 -4.30
CA GLU A 86 -14.69 23.62 -3.66
C GLU A 86 -15.65 24.74 -4.09
N LYS A 87 -15.13 25.86 -4.61
CA LYS A 87 -15.94 27.04 -4.98
C LYS A 87 -16.34 27.12 -6.46
N HIS A 88 -15.69 26.40 -7.36
CA HIS A 88 -15.99 26.44 -8.79
C HIS A 88 -16.20 25.04 -9.34
N GLY A 89 -17.47 24.67 -9.46
CA GLY A 89 -17.88 23.53 -10.27
C GLY A 89 -17.59 23.79 -11.75
N ASN A 90 -16.97 22.79 -12.37
CA ASN A 90 -16.92 22.51 -13.80
C ASN A 90 -15.85 23.23 -14.66
N THR A 91 -14.82 22.47 -15.08
CA THR A 91 -14.26 22.49 -16.45
C THR A 91 -13.57 21.15 -16.74
N ASN A 92 -13.84 20.56 -17.91
CA ASN A 92 -13.22 19.36 -18.51
C ASN A 92 -11.68 19.49 -18.70
N SER A 93 -10.93 19.47 -17.61
CA SER A 93 -9.50 19.20 -17.62
C SER A 93 -9.25 17.96 -16.79
N THR A 94 -8.70 16.90 -17.39
CA THR A 94 -8.27 15.71 -16.67
C THR A 94 -7.35 16.11 -15.53
N VAL A 95 -7.71 15.76 -14.29
CA VAL A 95 -6.95 16.13 -13.09
C VAL A 95 -5.54 15.56 -13.21
N LYS A 96 -4.55 16.43 -13.45
CA LYS A 96 -3.15 16.00 -13.53
C LYS A 96 -2.62 15.71 -12.13
N ILE A 97 -2.21 14.46 -11.92
CA ILE A 97 -1.53 14.04 -10.70
C ILE A 97 -0.06 14.45 -10.80
N ILE A 98 0.51 14.93 -9.70
CA ILE A 98 1.92 15.29 -9.58
C ILE A 98 2.56 14.46 -8.46
N VAL A 99 3.85 14.18 -8.59
CA VAL A 99 4.62 13.48 -7.57
C VAL A 99 4.60 14.26 -6.26
N ASN A 100 4.37 13.58 -5.15
CA ASN A 100 4.42 14.20 -3.84
C ASN A 100 5.88 14.42 -3.43
N ALA A 101 6.24 15.66 -3.05
CA ALA A 101 7.59 16.00 -2.60
C ALA A 101 8.07 15.19 -1.38
N MET A 102 7.17 14.54 -0.65
CA MET A 102 7.47 13.68 0.49
C MET A 102 7.25 12.19 0.21
N THR A 103 7.06 11.77 -1.05
CA THR A 103 6.80 10.37 -1.41
C THR A 103 7.87 9.41 -0.88
N ALA A 104 9.13 9.85 -0.83
CA ALA A 104 10.25 9.09 -0.25
C ALA A 104 10.12 8.80 1.26
N ASN A 105 9.23 9.51 1.97
CA ASN A 105 8.91 9.23 3.37
C ASN A 105 7.38 9.09 3.55
N PRO A 106 6.80 7.93 3.18
CA PRO A 106 5.37 7.69 3.23
C PRO A 106 4.78 7.89 4.63
N THR A 107 5.50 7.51 5.69
CA THR A 107 5.03 7.69 7.08
C THR A 107 4.82 9.16 7.42
N LYS A 108 5.82 10.02 7.17
CA LYS A 108 5.70 11.47 7.44
C LYS A 108 4.69 12.15 6.53
N LEU A 109 4.56 11.67 5.29
CA LEU A 109 3.54 12.16 4.38
C LEU A 109 2.15 11.82 4.92
N TRP A 110 1.94 10.58 5.36
CA TRP A 110 0.67 10.15 5.96
C TRP A 110 0.32 10.98 7.20
N GLU A 111 1.26 11.25 8.11
CA GLU A 111 1.02 12.13 9.27
C GLU A 111 0.43 13.49 8.88
N LYS A 112 0.92 14.08 7.77
CA LYS A 112 0.39 15.35 7.25
C LYS A 112 -0.99 15.19 6.60
N LEU A 113 -1.17 14.14 5.81
CA LEU A 113 -2.44 13.87 5.12
C LEU A 113 -3.54 13.45 6.10
N TYR A 114 -3.18 12.79 7.19
CA TYR A 114 -4.11 12.19 8.15
C TYR A 114 -5.09 13.20 8.75
N VAL A 115 -4.68 14.47 8.91
CA VAL A 115 -5.56 15.55 9.40
C VAL A 115 -6.82 15.70 8.54
N HIS A 116 -6.70 15.46 7.24
CA HIS A 116 -7.79 15.51 6.27
C HIS A 116 -8.38 14.11 6.05
N GLN A 117 -7.53 13.10 5.88
CA GLN A 117 -7.96 11.73 5.60
C GLN A 117 -8.81 11.14 6.72
N LYS A 118 -8.56 11.46 7.99
CA LYS A 118 -9.38 10.98 9.12
C LYS A 118 -10.85 11.39 9.06
N LYS A 119 -11.20 12.36 8.21
CA LYS A 119 -12.60 12.80 8.00
C LYS A 119 -13.34 11.90 7.01
N VAL A 120 -12.62 11.27 6.09
CA VAL A 120 -13.19 10.48 4.98
C VAL A 120 -12.91 8.99 5.14
N GLN A 121 -11.68 8.64 5.54
CA GLN A 121 -11.25 7.27 5.74
C GLN A 121 -11.97 6.66 6.94
N LYS A 122 -12.57 5.49 6.72
CA LYS A 122 -13.15 4.64 7.76
C LYS A 122 -12.59 3.23 7.60
N LYS A 123 -12.05 2.67 8.69
CA LYS A 123 -11.77 1.23 8.77
C LYS A 123 -13.09 0.52 9.07
N LEU A 124 -13.43 -0.47 8.27
CA LEU A 124 -14.62 -1.30 8.45
C LEU A 124 -14.24 -2.59 9.20
N ASN A 125 -15.23 -3.23 9.81
CA ASN A 125 -15.02 -4.51 10.47
C ASN A 125 -14.87 -5.61 9.42
N ALA A 126 -13.69 -6.21 9.32
CA ALA A 126 -13.41 -7.25 8.32
C ALA A 126 -14.36 -8.45 8.44
N LEU A 127 -14.84 -8.78 9.65
CA LEU A 127 -15.78 -9.88 9.87
C LEU A 127 -17.10 -9.72 9.09
N ASP A 128 -17.50 -8.47 8.82
CA ASP A 128 -18.70 -8.21 8.01
C ASP A 128 -18.52 -8.61 6.54
N PHE A 129 -17.27 -8.80 6.10
CA PHE A 129 -16.91 -9.14 4.74
C PHE A 129 -16.39 -10.58 4.61
N THR A 130 -16.07 -11.27 5.70
CA THR A 130 -15.63 -12.68 5.65
C THR A 130 -16.80 -13.65 5.81
N ALA A 131 -17.94 -13.19 6.33
CA ALA A 131 -19.13 -14.01 6.49
C ALA A 131 -19.80 -14.31 5.15
N VAL A 132 -20.11 -15.58 4.90
CA VAL A 132 -20.91 -15.99 3.72
C VAL A 132 -22.36 -15.57 3.95
N LYS A 133 -22.71 -14.39 3.43
CA LYS A 133 -24.08 -13.84 3.46
C LYS A 133 -24.91 -14.36 2.27
N PRO A 134 -26.25 -14.36 2.35
CA PRO A 134 -27.09 -14.63 1.18
C PRO A 134 -26.69 -13.76 -0.02
N ARG A 135 -26.78 -14.30 -1.24
CA ARG A 135 -26.49 -13.52 -2.45
C ARG A 135 -27.49 -12.37 -2.59
N ILE A 136 -26.99 -11.18 -2.90
CA ILE A 136 -27.84 -10.02 -3.15
C ILE A 136 -28.27 -10.06 -4.63
N LYS A 137 -29.58 -9.94 -4.88
CA LYS A 137 -30.12 -9.89 -6.24
C LYS A 137 -29.51 -8.74 -7.03
N ASP A 138 -29.24 -8.95 -8.32
CA ASP A 138 -28.67 -7.96 -9.25
C ASP A 138 -27.28 -7.43 -8.84
N HIS A 139 -26.56 -8.18 -8.00
CA HIS A 139 -25.17 -7.91 -7.63
C HIS A 139 -24.26 -9.02 -8.14
N THR A 140 -23.00 -8.66 -8.40
CA THR A 140 -21.91 -9.59 -8.64
C THR A 140 -21.12 -9.75 -7.34
N ARG A 141 -20.93 -11.00 -6.90
CA ARG A 141 -20.13 -11.34 -5.73
C ARG A 141 -18.67 -11.54 -6.08
N PHE A 142 -17.80 -10.72 -5.50
CA PHE A 142 -16.36 -10.83 -5.60
C PHE A 142 -15.80 -11.51 -4.35
N VAL A 143 -14.99 -12.55 -4.54
CA VAL A 143 -14.18 -13.16 -3.49
C VAL A 143 -12.74 -12.72 -3.71
N LEU A 144 -12.13 -12.14 -2.67
CA LEU A 144 -10.88 -11.39 -2.75
C LEU A 144 -9.85 -12.07 -1.85
N ILE A 145 -8.72 -12.44 -2.45
CA ILE A 145 -7.56 -13.03 -1.79
C ILE A 145 -6.26 -12.44 -2.35
N SER A 146 -5.18 -12.62 -1.62
CA SER A 146 -3.81 -12.25 -2.01
C SER A 146 -2.82 -12.98 -1.12
N ASP A 147 -1.54 -12.97 -1.48
CA ASP A 147 -0.43 -13.41 -0.61
C ASP A 147 -0.65 -14.82 -0.05
N THR A 148 -0.95 -15.77 -0.92
CA THR A 148 -1.12 -17.17 -0.52
C THR A 148 0.21 -17.88 -0.37
N HIS A 149 1.31 -17.39 -0.98
CA HIS A 149 2.68 -17.88 -0.81
C HIS A 149 2.80 -19.41 -0.89
N ASN A 150 2.14 -20.02 -1.88
CA ASN A 150 2.09 -21.48 -2.08
C ASN A 150 1.46 -22.27 -0.89
N LYS A 151 0.67 -21.62 -0.02
CA LYS A 151 -0.03 -22.21 1.15
C LYS A 151 -1.51 -22.48 0.89
N THR A 152 -1.84 -22.97 -0.30
CA THR A 152 -3.24 -23.08 -0.75
C THR A 152 -3.95 -24.35 -0.29
N LYS A 153 -3.23 -25.38 0.16
CA LYS A 153 -3.81 -26.68 0.57
C LYS A 153 -4.87 -26.60 1.68
N GLN A 154 -4.79 -25.61 2.55
CA GLN A 154 -5.71 -25.44 3.70
C GLN A 154 -6.80 -24.40 3.42
N LEU A 155 -6.82 -23.81 2.23
CA LEU A 155 -7.76 -22.76 1.88
C LEU A 155 -8.98 -23.34 1.18
N ASP A 156 -10.10 -23.37 1.89
CA ASP A 156 -11.40 -23.56 1.28
C ASP A 156 -12.03 -22.19 0.97
N LEU A 157 -12.21 -21.89 -0.32
CA LEU A 157 -12.72 -20.60 -0.74
C LEU A 157 -14.27 -20.59 -0.76
N PRO A 158 -14.92 -19.51 -0.30
CA PRO A 158 -16.38 -19.39 -0.35
C PRO A 158 -16.87 -19.21 -1.79
N GLU A 159 -18.12 -19.58 -2.07
CA GLU A 159 -18.70 -19.35 -3.40
C GLU A 159 -18.82 -17.86 -3.76
N GLY A 160 -18.63 -17.55 -5.04
CA GLY A 160 -18.81 -16.21 -5.58
C GLY A 160 -19.14 -16.23 -7.07
N ASP A 161 -19.13 -15.07 -7.70
CA ASP A 161 -19.21 -14.96 -9.17
C ASP A 161 -17.82 -14.77 -9.76
N VAL A 162 -16.97 -13.99 -9.08
CA VAL A 162 -15.62 -13.65 -9.52
C VAL A 162 -14.62 -13.83 -8.37
N LEU A 163 -13.59 -14.64 -8.57
CA LEU A 163 -12.43 -14.72 -7.67
C LEU A 163 -11.34 -13.74 -8.16
N ILE A 164 -10.77 -12.95 -7.25
CA ILE A 164 -9.62 -12.08 -7.52
C ILE A 164 -8.46 -12.50 -6.61
N HIS A 165 -7.30 -12.79 -7.19
CA HIS A 165 -6.04 -12.96 -6.47
C HIS A 165 -5.07 -11.80 -6.76
N ALA A 166 -4.73 -11.01 -5.74
CA ALA A 166 -3.94 -9.77 -5.89
C ALA A 166 -2.41 -9.95 -5.75
N GLY A 167 -1.88 -11.04 -6.31
CA GLY A 167 -0.43 -11.32 -6.32
C GLY A 167 0.09 -12.17 -5.16
N ASP A 168 1.36 -12.56 -5.24
CA ASP A 168 2.09 -13.41 -4.30
C ASP A 168 1.42 -14.77 -4.08
N PHE A 169 1.12 -15.45 -5.19
CA PHE A 169 0.59 -16.81 -5.16
C PHE A 169 1.70 -17.88 -5.08
N SER A 170 2.94 -17.51 -5.36
CA SER A 170 4.14 -18.36 -5.25
C SER A 170 5.13 -17.79 -4.22
N ASN A 171 6.20 -18.51 -3.88
CA ASN A 171 7.25 -17.95 -3.02
C ASN A 171 8.34 -17.27 -3.84
N VAL A 172 8.63 -17.76 -5.05
CA VAL A 172 9.72 -17.23 -5.89
C VAL A 172 9.43 -17.38 -7.39
N GLY A 173 8.21 -17.76 -7.77
CA GLY A 173 7.81 -17.93 -9.16
C GLY A 173 8.38 -19.18 -9.85
N LYS A 174 8.65 -20.26 -9.11
CA LYS A 174 9.10 -21.54 -9.69
C LYS A 174 7.99 -22.26 -10.43
N VAL A 175 8.35 -23.03 -11.46
CA VAL A 175 7.41 -23.81 -12.30
C VAL A 175 6.46 -24.66 -11.45
N GLU A 176 7.00 -25.41 -10.50
CA GLU A 176 6.26 -26.28 -9.58
C GLU A 176 5.31 -25.52 -8.65
N GLU A 177 5.64 -24.28 -8.27
CA GLU A 177 4.77 -23.42 -7.45
C GLU A 177 3.60 -22.90 -8.28
N ILE A 178 3.85 -22.54 -9.55
CA ILE A 178 2.81 -22.06 -10.45
C ILE A 178 1.87 -23.20 -10.85
N ASP A 179 2.38 -24.41 -11.05
CA ASP A 179 1.56 -25.60 -11.29
C ASP A 179 0.68 -25.93 -10.08
N HIS A 180 1.25 -25.88 -8.88
CA HIS A 180 0.50 -26.06 -7.63
C HIS A 180 -0.63 -25.04 -7.54
N PHE A 181 -0.31 -23.76 -7.74
CA PHE A 181 -1.32 -22.71 -7.70
C PHE A 181 -2.40 -22.90 -8.77
N ASN A 182 -2.03 -23.24 -10.00
CA ASN A 182 -2.98 -23.50 -11.07
C ASN A 182 -3.90 -24.70 -10.78
N GLU A 183 -3.40 -25.73 -10.09
CA GLU A 183 -4.23 -26.85 -9.63
C GLU A 183 -5.17 -26.45 -8.50
N PHE A 184 -4.72 -25.61 -7.57
CA PHE A 184 -5.62 -25.01 -6.57
C PHE A 184 -6.77 -24.23 -7.23
N LEU A 185 -6.48 -23.44 -8.27
CA LEU A 185 -7.53 -22.74 -9.01
C LEU A 185 -8.47 -23.71 -9.73
N ASN A 186 -7.97 -24.84 -10.24
CA ASN A 186 -8.78 -25.90 -10.85
C ASN A 186 -9.79 -26.47 -9.85
N GLN A 187 -9.34 -26.74 -8.62
CA GLN A 187 -10.17 -27.32 -7.55
C GLN A 187 -11.34 -26.42 -7.15
N HIS A 188 -11.19 -25.11 -7.25
CA HIS A 188 -12.25 -24.14 -6.94
C HIS A 188 -12.97 -23.58 -8.18
N LYS A 189 -12.62 -24.04 -9.38
CA LYS A 189 -13.11 -23.47 -10.65
C LYS A 189 -14.63 -23.53 -10.80
N ASN A 190 -15.27 -24.55 -10.23
CA ASN A 190 -16.73 -24.69 -10.26
C ASN A 190 -17.48 -23.69 -9.36
N LYS A 191 -16.79 -23.03 -8.42
CA LYS A 191 -17.38 -22.03 -7.51
C LYS A 191 -17.44 -20.62 -8.11
N TYR A 192 -16.79 -20.39 -9.26
CA TYR A 192 -16.65 -19.07 -9.87
C TYR A 192 -16.86 -19.11 -11.37
N LYS A 193 -17.46 -18.05 -11.92
CA LYS A 193 -17.57 -17.88 -13.37
C LYS A 193 -16.27 -17.34 -13.95
N HIS A 194 -15.58 -16.49 -13.18
CA HIS A 194 -14.33 -15.87 -13.57
C HIS A 194 -13.33 -15.92 -12.42
N ILE A 195 -12.06 -16.18 -12.76
CA ILE A 195 -10.94 -16.12 -11.83
C ILE A 195 -9.91 -15.18 -12.43
N ILE A 196 -9.61 -14.09 -11.75
CA ILE A 196 -8.66 -13.06 -12.20
C ILE A 196 -7.45 -13.07 -11.28
N VAL A 197 -6.26 -13.02 -11.87
CA VAL A 197 -4.98 -13.06 -11.14
C VAL A 197 -4.06 -11.97 -11.67
N ILE A 198 -3.42 -11.24 -10.77
CA ILE A 198 -2.21 -10.45 -11.05
C ILE A 198 -1.02 -11.07 -10.33
N SER A 199 0.21 -10.77 -10.77
CA SER A 199 1.43 -11.09 -10.03
C SER A 199 1.66 -10.14 -8.85
N GLY A 200 2.47 -10.59 -7.90
CA GLY A 200 3.09 -9.77 -6.85
C GLY A 200 4.61 -9.83 -6.92
N ASN A 201 5.28 -9.41 -5.84
CA ASN A 201 6.73 -9.31 -5.81
C ASN A 201 7.45 -10.67 -5.76
N HIS A 202 6.76 -11.75 -5.36
CA HIS A 202 7.31 -13.11 -5.31
C HIS A 202 7.31 -13.83 -6.66
N GLU A 203 6.57 -13.35 -7.66
CA GLU A 203 6.53 -13.95 -9.00
C GLU A 203 7.75 -13.55 -9.86
N LEU A 204 8.97 -13.89 -9.40
CA LEU A 204 10.24 -13.50 -10.06
C LEU A 204 10.32 -13.89 -11.54
N SER A 205 9.79 -15.05 -11.91
CA SER A 205 9.76 -15.52 -13.30
C SER A 205 8.86 -14.68 -14.22
N PHE A 206 7.92 -13.92 -13.67
CA PHE A 206 6.95 -13.14 -14.44
C PHE A 206 7.49 -11.77 -14.86
N ASP A 207 8.42 -11.21 -14.08
CA ASP A 207 9.11 -9.94 -14.36
C ASP A 207 10.39 -10.16 -15.18
N PRO A 208 10.41 -9.83 -16.49
CA PRO A 208 11.57 -10.05 -17.35
C PRO A 208 12.82 -9.30 -16.88
N ILE A 209 12.65 -8.11 -16.27
CA ILE A 209 13.76 -7.26 -15.85
C ILE A 209 14.43 -7.88 -14.64
N THR A 210 13.64 -8.24 -13.63
CA THR A 210 14.15 -8.86 -12.41
C THR A 210 14.72 -10.25 -12.70
N PHE A 211 14.07 -11.04 -13.56
CA PHE A 211 14.58 -12.33 -14.03
C PHE A 211 15.97 -12.20 -14.67
N ALA A 212 16.17 -11.19 -15.53
CA ALA A 212 17.47 -10.93 -16.17
C ALA A 212 18.55 -10.49 -15.15
N LYS A 213 18.21 -9.60 -14.21
CA LYS A 213 19.14 -9.10 -13.17
C LYS A 213 19.56 -10.18 -12.17
N ASN A 214 18.65 -11.07 -11.77
CA ASN A 214 18.90 -12.14 -10.80
C ASN A 214 19.44 -13.43 -11.44
N SER A 215 19.74 -13.40 -12.75
CA SER A 215 20.32 -14.52 -13.49
C SER A 215 21.72 -14.92 -13.02
N THR A 216 22.30 -14.31 -11.99
CA THR A 216 23.57 -14.72 -11.36
C THR A 216 23.41 -15.35 -9.98
N ASN A 217 22.20 -15.38 -9.40
CA ASN A 217 21.94 -15.87 -8.03
C ASN A 217 21.48 -17.34 -7.98
N MET A 218 21.66 -17.99 -6.81
CA MET A 218 21.34 -19.40 -6.52
C MET A 218 19.87 -19.82 -6.72
N TYR A 219 18.95 -18.90 -7.00
CA TYR A 219 17.52 -19.18 -7.22
C TYR A 219 17.20 -19.85 -8.56
N LYS A 220 18.21 -20.13 -9.39
CA LYS A 220 18.09 -20.55 -10.80
C LYS A 220 17.48 -21.93 -11.06
N THR A 221 17.40 -22.84 -10.08
CA THR A 221 16.80 -24.15 -10.38
C THR A 221 15.30 -23.98 -10.63
N ASN A 222 14.87 -24.34 -11.84
CA ASN A 222 13.46 -24.37 -12.29
C ASN A 222 12.75 -23.01 -12.46
N LEU A 223 13.47 -21.91 -12.67
CA LEU A 223 12.87 -20.68 -13.19
C LEU A 223 12.89 -20.69 -14.73
N ILE A 224 11.81 -20.24 -15.35
CA ILE A 224 11.67 -20.10 -16.81
C ILE A 224 11.23 -18.67 -17.14
N GLY A 225 11.42 -18.24 -18.38
CA GLY A 225 11.07 -16.87 -18.79
C GLY A 225 9.57 -16.56 -18.66
N SER A 226 9.28 -15.25 -18.55
CA SER A 226 7.94 -14.70 -18.30
C SER A 226 6.85 -15.22 -19.26
N THR A 227 7.17 -15.35 -20.55
CA THR A 227 6.22 -15.86 -21.54
C THR A 227 5.81 -17.31 -21.25
N GLU A 228 6.76 -18.17 -20.89
CA GLU A 228 6.48 -19.59 -20.67
C GLU A 228 5.85 -19.85 -19.31
N ILE A 229 6.24 -19.11 -18.28
CA ILE A 229 5.63 -19.28 -16.95
C ILE A 229 4.17 -18.84 -16.93
N LYS A 230 3.82 -17.74 -17.62
CA LYS A 230 2.44 -17.23 -17.71
C LYS A 230 1.50 -18.25 -18.37
N LYS A 231 1.97 -19.02 -19.36
CA LYS A 231 1.19 -20.09 -20.02
C LYS A 231 0.77 -21.24 -19.09
N ARG A 232 1.40 -21.36 -17.91
CA ARG A 232 1.05 -22.39 -16.92
C ARG A 232 -0.23 -22.05 -16.15
N LEU A 233 -0.63 -20.79 -16.11
CA LEU A 233 -1.89 -20.33 -15.53
C LEU A 233 -3.06 -20.57 -16.51
N LYS A 234 -3.58 -21.80 -16.53
CA LYS A 234 -4.65 -22.26 -17.43
C LYS A 234 -6.06 -22.08 -16.86
N ASN A 235 -6.16 -21.94 -15.53
CA ASN A 235 -7.44 -21.92 -14.81
C ASN A 235 -7.82 -20.52 -14.31
N CYS A 236 -7.20 -19.47 -14.86
CA CYS A 236 -7.58 -18.08 -14.62
C CYS A 236 -7.31 -17.21 -15.85
N THR A 237 -7.82 -15.98 -15.78
CA THR A 237 -7.39 -14.87 -16.62
C THR A 237 -6.31 -14.12 -15.86
N TYR A 238 -5.07 -14.26 -16.31
CA TYR A 238 -3.95 -13.45 -15.83
C TYR A 238 -3.96 -12.08 -16.51
N ILE A 239 -3.77 -10.99 -15.75
CA ILE A 239 -3.62 -9.64 -16.29
C ILE A 239 -2.43 -8.91 -15.69
N GLU A 240 -1.79 -8.06 -16.49
CA GLU A 240 -0.63 -7.27 -16.12
C GLU A 240 -0.63 -5.95 -16.90
N ASP A 241 -0.86 -4.83 -16.21
CA ASP A 241 -1.00 -3.49 -16.79
C ASP A 241 -2.12 -3.38 -17.85
N GLU A 242 -3.17 -4.22 -17.71
CA GLU A 242 -4.27 -4.38 -18.67
C GLU A 242 -5.64 -4.25 -18.02
N ALA A 243 -6.64 -3.88 -18.84
CA ALA A 243 -8.05 -3.88 -18.47
C ALA A 243 -8.83 -5.00 -19.15
N LEU A 244 -9.85 -5.52 -18.46
CA LEU A 244 -10.82 -6.45 -18.99
C LEU A 244 -12.23 -6.10 -18.49
N TYR A 245 -13.27 -6.61 -19.16
CA TYR A 245 -14.66 -6.40 -18.76
C TYR A 245 -15.29 -7.71 -18.29
N ILE A 246 -15.83 -7.74 -17.06
CA ILE A 246 -16.59 -8.86 -16.50
C ILE A 246 -17.88 -8.32 -15.91
N ASN A 247 -19.01 -8.91 -16.30
CA ASN A 247 -20.34 -8.52 -15.81
C ASN A 247 -20.58 -6.99 -15.89
N GLY A 248 -20.08 -6.34 -16.93
CA GLY A 248 -20.19 -4.88 -17.12
C GLY A 248 -19.22 -4.03 -16.30
N PHE A 249 -18.40 -4.61 -15.42
CA PHE A 249 -17.36 -3.89 -14.69
C PHE A 249 -16.07 -3.82 -15.50
N LYS A 250 -15.45 -2.65 -15.57
CA LYS A 250 -14.08 -2.49 -16.07
C LYS A 250 -13.07 -2.77 -14.95
N ILE A 251 -12.31 -3.85 -15.09
CA ILE A 251 -11.32 -4.31 -14.11
C ILE A 251 -9.92 -4.06 -14.67
N TYR A 252 -9.08 -3.31 -13.96
CA TYR A 252 -7.68 -3.06 -14.33
C TYR A 252 -6.74 -3.68 -13.30
N GLY A 253 -5.71 -4.40 -13.74
CA GLY A 253 -4.76 -5.07 -12.87
C GLY A 253 -3.31 -4.67 -13.15
N SER A 254 -2.52 -4.43 -12.10
CA SER A 254 -1.12 -4.04 -12.22
C SER A 254 -0.28 -4.60 -11.07
N PRO A 255 0.85 -5.29 -11.34
CA PRO A 255 1.62 -5.96 -10.28
C PRO A 255 2.55 -5.02 -9.52
N TRP A 256 2.79 -3.79 -10.00
CA TRP A 256 3.86 -2.94 -9.49
C TRP A 256 3.65 -2.46 -8.04
N GLN A 257 4.77 -2.24 -7.34
CA GLN A 257 4.77 -1.64 -6.00
C GLN A 257 6.04 -0.82 -5.75
N PRO A 258 6.03 0.10 -4.78
CA PRO A 258 7.25 0.74 -4.30
C PRO A 258 8.32 -0.27 -3.88
N GLU A 259 9.57 0.05 -4.17
CA GLU A 259 10.71 -0.85 -3.93
C GLU A 259 10.77 -1.40 -2.50
N PHE A 260 10.95 -2.71 -2.43
CA PHE A 260 11.13 -3.51 -1.23
C PHE A 260 11.98 -4.76 -1.54
N GLY A 261 13.13 -4.88 -0.89
CA GLY A 261 13.91 -6.13 -0.86
C GLY A 261 14.49 -6.61 -2.21
N GLY A 262 14.47 -5.79 -3.26
CA GLY A 262 14.99 -6.17 -4.58
C GLY A 262 14.18 -7.27 -5.28
N TRP A 263 12.90 -7.41 -4.92
CA TRP A 263 11.97 -8.38 -5.49
C TRP A 263 11.42 -7.94 -6.85
N ALA A 264 10.60 -8.79 -7.50
CA ALA A 264 9.98 -8.47 -8.78
C ALA A 264 9.07 -7.24 -8.69
N TYR A 265 8.85 -6.57 -9.82
CA TYR A 265 7.87 -5.49 -9.96
C TYR A 265 8.08 -4.29 -9.00
N ASN A 266 9.33 -4.08 -8.58
CA ASN A 266 9.73 -2.95 -7.75
C ASN A 266 9.90 -1.67 -8.59
N LEU A 267 9.36 -0.56 -8.10
CA LEU A 267 9.57 0.78 -8.65
C LEU A 267 10.08 1.74 -7.60
N GLU A 268 10.93 2.67 -8.01
CA GLU A 268 11.26 3.83 -7.19
C GLU A 268 9.98 4.66 -6.92
N ARG A 269 9.84 5.13 -5.68
CA ARG A 269 8.71 6.02 -5.31
C ARG A 269 8.76 7.32 -6.10
N GLY A 270 7.59 7.91 -6.36
CA GLY A 270 7.48 9.14 -7.13
C GLY A 270 7.24 8.88 -8.61
N GLU A 271 8.08 9.40 -9.50
CA GLU A 271 7.78 9.48 -10.93
C GLU A 271 7.57 8.09 -11.55
N LYS A 272 8.38 7.09 -11.18
CA LYS A 272 8.24 5.72 -11.71
C LYS A 272 6.93 5.06 -11.32
N CYS A 273 6.52 5.20 -10.07
CA CYS A 273 5.18 4.81 -9.64
C CYS A 273 4.10 5.58 -10.42
N LEU A 274 4.23 6.91 -10.54
CA LEU A 274 3.23 7.75 -11.20
C LEU A 274 3.06 7.43 -12.70
N GLU A 275 4.16 7.18 -13.42
CA GLU A 275 4.17 6.73 -14.82
C GLU A 275 3.26 5.49 -14.98
N LYS A 276 3.36 4.51 -14.07
CA LYS A 276 2.50 3.32 -14.08
C LYS A 276 1.06 3.62 -13.73
N TRP A 277 0.81 4.40 -12.67
CA TRP A 277 -0.56 4.75 -12.27
C TRP A 277 -1.28 5.63 -13.30
N ASN A 278 -0.51 6.27 -14.19
CA ASN A 278 -1.07 7.02 -15.29
C ASN A 278 -1.69 6.14 -16.39
N MET A 279 -1.26 4.88 -16.50
CA MET A 279 -1.77 3.91 -17.48
C MET A 279 -3.15 3.35 -17.11
N ILE A 280 -3.54 3.39 -15.83
CA ILE A 280 -4.87 2.98 -15.39
C ILE A 280 -5.92 3.79 -16.17
N PRO A 281 -6.98 3.21 -16.75
CA PRO A 281 -8.06 3.99 -17.37
C PRO A 281 -8.84 4.84 -16.35
N ASP A 282 -9.36 6.00 -16.75
CA ASP A 282 -10.12 6.89 -15.84
C ASP A 282 -11.49 6.32 -15.43
N ASP A 283 -12.04 5.40 -16.24
CA ASP A 283 -13.33 4.73 -16.08
C ASP A 283 -13.22 3.33 -15.43
N THR A 284 -12.11 3.03 -14.76
CA THR A 284 -11.92 1.76 -14.04
C THR A 284 -12.89 1.63 -12.87
N ASP A 285 -13.73 0.59 -12.87
CA ASP A 285 -14.62 0.27 -11.74
C ASP A 285 -13.89 -0.45 -10.61
N ILE A 286 -13.03 -1.40 -10.97
CA ILE A 286 -12.29 -2.24 -10.03
C ILE A 286 -10.81 -2.18 -10.36
N LEU A 287 -10.01 -1.73 -9.40
CA LEU A 287 -8.56 -1.69 -9.50
C LEU A 287 -7.96 -2.85 -8.71
N ILE A 288 -6.99 -3.55 -9.27
CA ILE A 288 -6.21 -4.59 -8.60
C ILE A 288 -4.75 -4.16 -8.67
N THR A 289 -4.11 -3.96 -7.52
CA THR A 289 -2.65 -3.77 -7.44
C THR A 289 -2.07 -4.73 -6.43
N HIS A 290 -0.80 -5.11 -6.53
CA HIS A 290 -0.22 -5.95 -5.49
C HIS A 290 0.00 -5.14 -4.20
N GLY A 291 0.69 -4.00 -4.30
CA GLY A 291 0.95 -3.11 -3.16
C GLY A 291 -0.22 -2.16 -2.83
N PRO A 292 -0.33 -1.71 -1.56
CA PRO A 292 -1.40 -0.81 -1.12
C PRO A 292 -1.17 0.67 -1.52
N PRO A 293 -2.24 1.48 -1.59
CA PRO A 293 -2.11 2.94 -1.60
C PRO A 293 -1.75 3.45 -0.20
N LEU A 294 -1.11 4.61 -0.12
CA LEU A 294 -0.73 5.20 1.17
C LEU A 294 -1.94 5.37 2.09
N GLY A 295 -1.83 4.88 3.33
CA GLY A 295 -2.81 5.07 4.39
C GLY A 295 -3.92 4.02 4.49
N TYR A 296 -4.11 3.15 3.49
CA TYR A 296 -5.15 2.12 3.47
C TYR A 296 -4.50 0.74 3.43
N GLY A 297 -4.66 -0.06 4.49
CA GLY A 297 -4.08 -1.41 4.56
C GLY A 297 -2.56 -1.47 4.37
N ASP A 298 -1.83 -0.42 4.79
CA ASP A 298 -0.39 -0.25 4.48
C ASP A 298 0.48 0.02 5.72
N CYS A 299 -0.08 -0.08 6.92
CA CYS A 299 0.63 0.17 8.17
C CYS A 299 1.34 -1.11 8.61
N CYS A 300 2.67 -1.08 8.61
CA CYS A 300 3.46 -2.18 9.12
C CYS A 300 3.42 -2.24 10.66
N SER A 301 3.80 -3.38 11.23
CA SER A 301 3.94 -3.64 12.68
C SER A 301 5.01 -2.76 13.32
N SER A 302 5.98 -2.30 12.53
CA SER A 302 6.93 -1.25 12.92
C SER A 302 6.31 0.15 13.08
N GLY A 303 5.04 0.32 12.72
CA GLY A 303 4.33 1.61 12.68
C GLY A 303 4.65 2.44 11.42
N LEU A 304 5.52 1.95 10.54
CA LEU A 304 5.85 2.61 9.28
C LEU A 304 4.77 2.36 8.21
N ARG A 305 4.68 3.27 7.24
CA ARG A 305 3.76 3.14 6.10
C ARG A 305 4.50 2.62 4.88
N ALA A 306 3.96 1.59 4.25
CA ALA A 306 4.51 1.04 3.01
C ALA A 306 3.78 1.52 1.74
N GLY A 307 2.58 2.10 1.88
CA GLY A 307 1.74 2.38 0.72
C GLY A 307 2.29 3.47 -0.21
N CYS A 308 1.82 3.46 -1.46
CA CYS A 308 2.25 4.40 -2.49
C CYS A 308 1.43 5.70 -2.46
N ALA A 309 2.11 6.84 -2.38
CA ALA A 309 1.47 8.16 -2.33
C ALA A 309 0.84 8.56 -3.68
N GLU A 310 1.54 8.26 -4.78
CA GLU A 310 1.06 8.53 -6.13
C GLU A 310 -0.13 7.65 -6.50
N LEU A 311 -0.18 6.41 -5.98
CA LEU A 311 -1.34 5.52 -6.15
C LEU A 311 -2.57 6.08 -5.43
N LEU A 312 -2.40 6.49 -4.15
CA LEU A 312 -3.48 7.13 -3.38
C LEU A 312 -4.02 8.36 -4.12
N SER A 313 -3.12 9.23 -4.58
CA SER A 313 -3.50 10.47 -5.27
C SER A 313 -4.22 10.18 -6.58
N SER A 314 -3.75 9.18 -7.34
CA SER A 314 -4.42 8.73 -8.57
C SER A 314 -5.83 8.24 -8.31
N ILE A 315 -6.01 7.40 -7.28
CA ILE A 315 -7.30 6.85 -6.88
C ILE A 315 -8.26 7.97 -6.47
N GLN A 316 -7.89 8.78 -5.48
CA GLN A 316 -8.84 9.74 -4.88
C GLN A 316 -9.15 10.93 -5.80
N LEU A 317 -8.19 11.38 -6.60
CA LEU A 317 -8.34 12.61 -7.38
C LEU A 317 -8.80 12.36 -8.82
N ARG A 318 -8.52 11.18 -9.39
CA ARG A 318 -8.80 10.90 -10.80
C ARG A 318 -9.63 9.64 -11.03
N LYS A 319 -9.16 8.47 -10.58
CA LYS A 319 -9.70 7.16 -10.98
C LYS A 319 -11.01 6.81 -10.28
N LYS A 320 -11.06 7.02 -8.96
CA LYS A 320 -12.22 6.78 -8.10
C LYS A 320 -12.92 5.43 -8.37
N PRO A 321 -12.20 4.29 -8.44
CA PRO A 321 -12.83 2.99 -8.61
C PRO A 321 -13.78 2.70 -7.44
N LYS A 322 -14.79 1.88 -7.68
CA LYS A 322 -15.70 1.40 -6.63
C LYS A 322 -14.97 0.49 -5.64
N LEU A 323 -14.03 -0.30 -6.15
CA LEU A 323 -13.26 -1.28 -5.38
C LEU A 323 -11.77 -1.23 -5.79
N HIS A 324 -10.89 -1.19 -4.80
CA HIS A 324 -9.46 -1.37 -4.96
C HIS A 324 -8.99 -2.56 -4.11
N VAL A 325 -8.51 -3.61 -4.77
CA VAL A 325 -8.05 -4.86 -4.15
C VAL A 325 -6.53 -4.93 -4.21
N PHE A 326 -5.91 -5.25 -3.09
CA PHE A 326 -4.46 -5.38 -2.96
C PHE A 326 -4.08 -6.32 -1.81
N GLY A 327 -2.78 -6.51 -1.60
CA GLY A 327 -2.22 -7.34 -0.54
C GLY A 327 -0.88 -6.79 -0.06
N HIS A 328 0.17 -7.62 -0.12
CA HIS A 328 1.58 -7.33 0.18
C HIS A 328 1.89 -7.05 1.65
N ILE A 329 1.09 -6.23 2.33
CA ILE A 329 1.29 -5.86 3.73
C ILE A 329 0.42 -6.76 4.61
N HIS A 330 0.91 -7.98 4.89
CA HIS A 330 0.17 -9.05 5.55
C HIS A 330 -0.48 -8.64 6.89
N GLU A 331 0.25 -7.86 7.68
CA GLU A 331 -0.18 -7.34 8.99
C GLU A 331 -1.33 -6.33 8.92
N ALA A 332 -1.63 -5.81 7.74
CA ALA A 332 -2.65 -4.80 7.52
C ALA A 332 -3.84 -5.34 6.71
N TYR A 333 -4.12 -6.65 6.80
CA TYR A 333 -5.36 -7.25 6.32
C TYR A 333 -6.61 -6.47 6.79
N GLY A 334 -7.57 -6.29 5.89
CA GLY A 334 -8.88 -5.74 6.23
C GLY A 334 -9.50 -4.85 5.14
N VAL A 335 -10.54 -4.12 5.55
CA VAL A 335 -11.36 -3.30 4.65
C VAL A 335 -11.44 -1.86 5.15
N TRP A 336 -11.31 -0.91 4.22
CA TRP A 336 -11.47 0.52 4.45
C TRP A 336 -12.36 1.13 3.37
N THR A 337 -12.87 2.32 3.63
CA THR A 337 -13.52 3.14 2.61
C THR A 337 -13.23 4.62 2.84
N ASP A 338 -13.22 5.42 1.78
CA ASP A 338 -13.26 6.88 1.85
C ASP A 338 -14.64 7.47 1.48
N GLY A 339 -15.66 6.61 1.38
CA GLY A 339 -17.01 6.94 0.94
C GLY A 339 -17.22 6.86 -0.58
N THR A 340 -16.14 6.80 -1.36
CA THR A 340 -16.20 6.59 -2.82
C THR A 340 -15.64 5.23 -3.20
N THR A 341 -14.41 4.94 -2.75
CA THR A 341 -13.71 3.69 -3.01
C THR A 341 -13.75 2.79 -1.78
N THR A 342 -13.97 1.50 -1.99
CA THR A 342 -13.70 0.47 -0.99
C THR A 342 -12.31 -0.09 -1.23
N PHE A 343 -11.46 -0.07 -0.20
CA PHE A 343 -10.07 -0.52 -0.24
C PHE A 343 -9.96 -1.82 0.53
N VAL A 344 -9.40 -2.85 -0.08
CA VAL A 344 -9.31 -4.19 0.49
C VAL A 344 -7.87 -4.66 0.44
N ASN A 345 -7.27 -4.81 1.62
CA ASN A 345 -6.08 -5.63 1.79
C ASN A 345 -6.55 -7.07 2.02
N ALA A 346 -6.38 -7.92 1.01
CA ALA A 346 -6.84 -9.30 0.96
C ALA A 346 -5.74 -10.32 1.29
N SER A 347 -4.64 -9.92 1.94
CA SER A 347 -3.55 -10.84 2.29
C SER A 347 -4.04 -12.00 3.16
N ILE A 348 -3.94 -13.21 2.65
CA ILE A 348 -4.34 -14.45 3.33
C ILE A 348 -3.30 -14.84 4.38
N CYS A 349 -2.02 -14.73 4.02
CA CYS A 349 -0.95 -14.98 4.97
C CYS A 349 -0.83 -13.84 6.00
N ASP A 350 -0.53 -14.21 7.24
CA ASP A 350 -0.08 -13.27 8.27
C ASP A 350 1.43 -13.02 8.20
N LEU A 351 1.97 -12.26 9.15
CA LEU A 351 3.41 -11.97 9.24
C LEU A 351 4.30 -13.19 9.44
N GLN A 352 3.75 -14.31 9.89
CA GLN A 352 4.47 -15.57 10.03
C GLN A 352 4.28 -16.48 8.80
N TYR A 353 3.72 -15.96 7.70
CA TYR A 353 3.41 -16.71 6.48
C TYR A 353 2.47 -17.90 6.74
N LYS A 354 1.62 -17.79 7.76
CA LYS A 354 0.53 -18.74 7.97
C LYS A 354 -0.72 -18.21 7.28
N PRO A 355 -1.47 -19.05 6.54
CA PRO A 355 -2.72 -18.66 5.90
C PRO A 355 -3.83 -18.46 6.95
N SER A 356 -3.73 -17.41 7.75
CA SER A 356 -4.55 -17.16 8.94
C SER A 356 -5.77 -16.27 8.68
N HIS A 357 -5.76 -15.47 7.60
CA HIS A 357 -6.87 -14.59 7.27
C HIS A 357 -7.88 -15.25 6.34
N LEU A 358 -9.16 -14.90 6.52
CA LEU A 358 -10.25 -15.39 5.69
C LEU A 358 -10.36 -14.58 4.39
N PRO A 359 -10.82 -15.20 3.29
CA PRO A 359 -11.18 -14.46 2.07
C PRO A 359 -12.19 -13.34 2.35
N ILE A 360 -12.02 -12.20 1.69
CA ILE A 360 -12.93 -11.06 1.81
C ILE A 360 -13.96 -11.13 0.67
N ILE A 361 -15.24 -10.98 1.01
CA ILE A 361 -16.38 -11.06 0.09
C ILE A 361 -16.99 -9.67 -0.06
N VAL A 362 -17.11 -9.18 -1.29
CA VAL A 362 -17.72 -7.89 -1.62
C VAL A 362 -18.77 -8.09 -2.70
N ASP A 363 -20.01 -7.65 -2.43
CA ASP A 363 -21.08 -7.62 -3.42
C ASP A 363 -21.18 -6.21 -4.03
N LEU A 364 -21.03 -6.09 -5.35
CA LEU A 364 -21.22 -4.83 -6.07
C LEU A 364 -22.43 -4.93 -7.00
N LYS A 365 -23.24 -3.88 -7.05
CA LYS A 365 -24.40 -3.81 -7.96
C LYS A 365 -23.91 -3.95 -9.41
N THR A 366 -24.42 -4.96 -10.10
CA THR A 366 -24.02 -5.25 -11.49
C THR A 366 -24.44 -4.10 -12.40
N PRO A 367 -23.53 -3.52 -13.19
CA PRO A 367 -23.86 -2.52 -14.19
C PRO A 367 -24.90 -3.06 -15.17
N ILE A 368 -25.90 -2.24 -15.49
CA ILE A 368 -26.85 -2.55 -16.55
C ILE A 368 -26.14 -2.22 -17.86
N VAL A 369 -25.79 -3.26 -18.63
CA VAL A 369 -25.29 -3.06 -19.99
C VAL A 369 -26.50 -2.64 -20.84
N GLN A 370 -26.63 -1.34 -21.11
CA GLN A 370 -27.54 -0.88 -22.15
C GLN A 370 -26.91 -1.29 -23.48
N HIS A 371 -27.47 -2.32 -24.11
CA HIS A 371 -27.23 -2.59 -25.52
C HIS A 371 -27.85 -1.43 -26.30
N ASN A 372 -27.00 -0.49 -26.74
CA ASN A 372 -27.38 0.49 -27.76
C ASN A 372 -27.31 -0.15 -29.14
#